data_AF-A0A076HXE2-F1
#
_entry.id   AF-A0A076HXE2-F1
#
_cell.length_a   1.000
_cell.length_b   1.000
_cell.length_c   1.000
_cell.angle_alpha   90.00
_cell.angle_beta   90.00
_cell.angle_gamma   90.00
#
_symmetry.space_group_name_H-M   'P 1'
#
loop_
_entity.id
_entity.type
_entity.pdbx_description
1 polymer ?
#
loop_
_entity_poly.entity_id
_entity_poly.type
_entity_poly.pdbx_seq_one_letter_code
_entity_poly.pdbx_strand_id
1 'polypeptide(L)'
;MYRLLMPLGLLVATLLTGPRAAAQPTEPVLNRSYQLRYAVPPHWAVRHQRTDSVDVLGYHNPADDARLWVGQLRGRHATLPPARALQRVLRHLGATRHEQHHAAVHSPDALESSGTYHLRGREVRYDARVSRHPGQVLLVHLYATPAAFGTQAPLLHHVLDGLAPLRGR
;
A
#
# COMPACT_ATOMS: atom_id res chain seq x y z
N MET A 1 24.64 44.42 -39.00
CA MET A 1 24.36 42.97 -39.04
C MET A 1 24.06 42.49 -37.62
N TYR A 2 22.78 42.34 -37.28
CA TYR A 2 22.36 41.79 -35.99
C TYR A 2 22.43 40.26 -36.08
N ARG A 3 23.31 39.64 -35.28
CA ARG A 3 23.42 38.18 -35.19
C ARG A 3 22.74 37.74 -33.89
N LEU A 4 21.48 37.33 -34.04
CA LEU A 4 20.66 36.67 -33.01
C LEU A 4 21.41 35.44 -32.50
N LEU A 5 21.63 35.35 -31.19
CA LEU A 5 22.24 34.20 -30.54
C LEU A 5 21.39 33.82 -29.33
N MET A 6 20.37 32.99 -29.58
CA MET A 6 19.67 32.11 -28.65
C MET A 6 18.56 31.43 -29.46
N PRO A 7 18.55 30.08 -29.50
CA PRO A 7 17.79 29.40 -28.47
C PRO A 7 18.48 28.11 -28.03
N LEU A 8 19.35 28.19 -27.03
CA LEU A 8 19.82 27.00 -26.28
C LEU A 8 18.87 26.67 -25.12
N GLY A 9 17.69 27.29 -25.06
CA GLY A 9 16.72 27.14 -23.97
C GLY A 9 15.58 26.15 -24.23
N LEU A 10 15.45 25.58 -25.44
CA LEU A 10 14.26 24.79 -25.81
C LEU A 10 14.49 23.27 -25.86
N LEU A 11 15.71 22.77 -25.62
CA LEU A 11 16.00 21.34 -25.74
C LEU A 11 15.91 20.56 -24.42
N VAL A 12 15.74 21.24 -23.28
CA VAL A 12 15.70 20.60 -21.95
C VAL A 12 14.26 20.30 -21.49
N ALA A 13 13.24 20.89 -22.13
CA ALA A 13 11.84 20.71 -21.73
C ALA A 13 11.21 19.38 -22.15
N THR A 14 11.84 18.61 -23.05
CA THR A 14 11.28 17.37 -23.60
C THR A 14 11.72 16.09 -22.86
N LEU A 15 12.61 16.19 -21.87
CA LEU A 15 13.13 15.01 -21.15
C LEU A 15 12.40 14.67 -19.85
N LEU A 16 11.36 15.43 -19.47
CA LEU A 16 10.57 15.17 -18.25
C LEU A 16 9.26 14.41 -18.49
N THR A 17 8.94 14.07 -19.75
CA THR A 17 7.77 13.24 -20.06
C THR A 17 8.16 11.77 -20.02
N GLY A 18 8.49 11.28 -18.82
CA GLY A 18 8.58 9.85 -18.56
C GLY A 18 7.25 9.16 -18.95
N PRO A 19 7.28 7.89 -19.38
CA PRO A 19 6.08 7.17 -19.79
C PRO A 19 5.07 7.22 -18.65
N ARG A 20 3.94 7.87 -18.90
CA ARG A 20 2.81 7.87 -17.98
C ARG A 20 2.35 6.42 -17.89
N ALA A 21 2.63 5.77 -16.75
CA ALA A 21 2.16 4.41 -16.49
C ALA A 21 0.66 4.38 -16.81
N ALA A 22 0.28 3.61 -17.82
CA ALA A 22 -1.12 3.44 -18.19
C ALA A 22 -1.88 2.97 -16.95
N ALA A 23 -3.02 3.58 -16.66
CA ALA A 23 -3.86 3.19 -15.53
C ALA A 23 -4.19 1.70 -15.70
N GLN A 24 -3.60 0.86 -14.84
CA GLN A 24 -3.80 -0.58 -14.93
C GLN A 24 -5.26 -0.89 -14.58
N PRO A 25 -5.94 -1.78 -15.33
CA PRO A 25 -7.29 -2.18 -15.01
C PRO A 25 -7.31 -2.88 -13.66
N THR A 26 -8.27 -2.52 -12.81
CA THR A 26 -8.51 -3.14 -11.50
C THR A 26 -9.88 -3.81 -11.49
N GLU A 27 -9.98 -4.92 -10.75
CA GLU A 27 -11.23 -5.63 -10.55
C GLU A 27 -11.68 -5.51 -9.09
N PRO A 28 -12.99 -5.34 -8.85
CA PRO A 28 -13.52 -5.24 -7.50
C PRO A 28 -13.43 -6.59 -6.78
N VAL A 29 -12.82 -6.57 -5.60
CA VAL A 29 -12.78 -7.69 -4.66
C VAL A 29 -13.72 -7.39 -3.50
N LEU A 30 -14.65 -8.31 -3.26
CA LEU A 30 -15.55 -8.28 -2.10
C LEU A 30 -15.09 -9.31 -1.08
N ASN A 31 -14.34 -8.87 -0.07
CA ASN A 31 -13.90 -9.73 1.02
C ASN A 31 -14.92 -9.69 2.16
N ARG A 32 -15.81 -10.68 2.17
CA ARG A 32 -16.86 -10.81 3.20
C ARG A 32 -16.30 -11.15 4.58
N SER A 33 -15.21 -11.91 4.66
CA SER A 33 -14.55 -12.25 5.93
C SER A 33 -14.05 -11.02 6.66
N TYR A 34 -13.50 -10.05 5.92
CA TYR A 34 -13.00 -8.79 6.49
C TYR A 34 -14.02 -7.65 6.43
N GLN A 35 -15.22 -7.91 5.90
CA GLN A 35 -16.24 -6.88 5.61
C GLN A 35 -15.70 -5.70 4.81
N LEU A 36 -14.89 -5.97 3.77
CA LEU A 36 -14.27 -4.96 2.92
C LEU A 36 -14.55 -5.15 1.44
N ARG A 37 -14.62 -4.02 0.73
CA ARG A 37 -14.47 -3.94 -0.73
C ARG A 37 -13.21 -3.13 -1.05
N TYR A 38 -12.51 -3.55 -2.10
CA TYR A 38 -11.36 -2.86 -2.68
C TYR A 38 -11.21 -3.32 -4.14
N ALA A 39 -10.25 -2.76 -4.87
CA ALA A 39 -9.94 -3.19 -6.22
C ALA A 39 -8.46 -3.55 -6.34
N VAL A 40 -8.13 -4.62 -7.06
CA VAL A 40 -6.74 -5.04 -7.33
C VAL A 40 -6.61 -5.42 -8.81
N PRO A 41 -5.41 -5.34 -9.40
CA PRO A 41 -5.22 -5.83 -10.75
C PRO A 41 -5.46 -7.34 -10.86
N PRO A 42 -6.17 -7.82 -11.88
CA PRO A 42 -6.58 -9.22 -11.99
C PRO A 42 -5.42 -10.20 -12.19
N HIS A 43 -4.30 -9.71 -12.68
CA HIS A 43 -3.10 -10.52 -12.94
C HIS A 43 -2.24 -10.74 -11.68
N TRP A 44 -2.61 -10.16 -10.52
CA TRP A 44 -1.86 -10.35 -9.28
C TRP A 44 -2.15 -11.73 -8.70
N ALA A 45 -1.09 -12.47 -8.37
CA ALA A 45 -1.20 -13.78 -7.75
C ALA A 45 -1.68 -13.64 -6.29
N VAL A 46 -2.70 -14.41 -5.92
CA VAL A 46 -3.31 -14.39 -4.57
C VAL A 46 -2.83 -15.58 -3.74
N ARG A 47 -2.46 -15.32 -2.49
CA ARG A 47 -2.16 -16.33 -1.49
C ARG A 47 -2.84 -15.99 -0.17
N HIS A 48 -3.45 -16.99 0.46
CA HIS A 48 -4.03 -16.85 1.79
C HIS A 48 -3.06 -17.39 2.84
N GLN A 49 -2.77 -16.59 3.86
CA GLN A 49 -1.96 -16.97 5.00
C GLN A 49 -2.75 -16.75 6.29
N ARG A 50 -2.86 -17.81 7.10
CA ARG A 50 -3.57 -17.77 8.36
C ARG A 50 -2.71 -18.35 9.46
N THR A 51 -2.61 -17.62 10.57
CA THR A 51 -1.92 -18.04 11.80
C THR A 51 -2.83 -17.76 13.00
N ASP A 52 -2.37 -18.08 14.20
CA ASP A 52 -3.08 -17.73 15.44
C ASP A 52 -3.16 -16.22 15.69
N SER A 53 -2.25 -15.46 15.08
CA SER A 53 -2.11 -14.02 15.31
C SER A 53 -2.69 -13.16 14.19
N VAL A 54 -2.78 -13.68 12.96
CA VAL A 54 -3.21 -12.93 11.78
C VAL A 54 -3.95 -13.81 10.77
N ASP A 55 -4.87 -13.19 10.02
CA ASP A 55 -5.44 -13.70 8.78
C ASP A 55 -5.10 -12.71 7.66
N VAL A 56 -4.44 -13.14 6.59
CA VAL A 56 -3.94 -12.22 5.54
C VAL A 56 -4.15 -12.81 4.16
N LEU A 57 -4.77 -12.04 3.27
CA LEU A 57 -4.69 -12.24 1.83
C LEU A 57 -3.51 -11.43 1.30
N GLY A 58 -2.54 -12.12 0.72
CA GLY A 58 -1.41 -11.52 0.04
C GLY A 58 -1.61 -11.56 -1.47
N TYR A 59 -1.44 -10.41 -2.11
CA TYR A 59 -1.41 -10.25 -3.55
C TYR A 59 0.01 -9.92 -4.00
N HIS A 60 0.44 -10.49 -5.11
CA HIS A 60 1.79 -10.31 -5.66
C HIS A 60 1.72 -9.99 -7.15
N ASN A 61 2.35 -8.87 -7.53
CA ASN A 61 2.59 -8.53 -8.91
C ASN A 61 3.85 -9.25 -9.42
N PRO A 62 3.73 -10.19 -10.36
CA PRO A 62 4.89 -10.91 -10.89
C PRO A 62 5.81 -10.02 -11.76
N ALA A 63 5.32 -8.90 -12.29
CA ALA A 63 6.12 -8.04 -13.19
C ALA A 63 7.18 -7.23 -12.43
N ASP A 64 6.77 -6.58 -11.33
CA ASP A 64 7.63 -5.61 -10.60
C ASP A 64 7.85 -5.96 -9.13
N ASP A 65 7.41 -7.16 -8.71
CA ASP A 65 7.49 -7.69 -7.33
C ASP A 65 6.79 -6.81 -6.26
N ALA A 66 5.84 -5.97 -6.67
CA ALA A 66 4.95 -5.24 -5.78
C ALA A 66 4.02 -6.21 -5.03
N ARG A 67 3.75 -5.93 -3.75
CA ARG A 67 2.97 -6.80 -2.88
C ARG A 67 1.99 -6.01 -2.04
N LEU A 68 0.78 -6.54 -1.92
CA LEU A 68 -0.28 -6.03 -1.05
C LEU A 68 -0.72 -7.11 -0.09
N TRP A 69 -0.76 -6.81 1.19
CA TRP A 69 -1.36 -7.63 2.22
C TRP A 69 -2.62 -6.94 2.73
N VAL A 70 -3.73 -7.64 2.72
CA VAL A 70 -4.99 -7.21 3.35
C VAL A 70 -5.39 -8.28 4.34
N GLY A 71 -5.55 -7.90 5.61
CA GLY A 71 -5.78 -8.87 6.65
C GLY A 71 -6.36 -8.31 7.92
N GLN A 72 -6.54 -9.19 8.90
CA GLN A 72 -7.00 -8.86 10.23
C GLN A 72 -6.16 -9.54 11.31
N LEU A 73 -6.08 -8.91 12.47
CA LEU A 73 -5.49 -9.53 13.64
C LEU A 73 -6.41 -10.60 14.23
N ARG A 74 -5.83 -11.65 14.80
CA ARG A 74 -6.53 -12.81 15.36
C ARG A 74 -6.05 -13.13 16.78
N GLY A 75 -6.84 -13.98 17.45
CA GLY A 75 -6.54 -14.48 18.78
C GLY A 75 -6.33 -13.35 19.78
N ARG A 76 -5.27 -13.44 20.57
CA ARG A 76 -4.88 -12.41 21.56
C ARG A 76 -4.56 -11.03 20.96
N HIS A 77 -4.45 -10.92 19.63
CA HIS A 77 -4.13 -9.68 18.94
C HIS A 77 -5.36 -8.99 18.33
N ALA A 78 -6.52 -9.66 18.29
CA ALA A 78 -7.72 -9.17 17.62
C ALA A 78 -8.23 -7.82 18.15
N THR A 79 -7.98 -7.51 19.41
CA THR A 79 -8.47 -6.30 20.10
C THR A 79 -7.40 -5.24 20.33
N LEU A 80 -6.20 -5.41 19.77
CA LEU A 80 -5.13 -4.43 19.96
C LEU A 80 -5.57 -3.04 19.49
N PRO A 81 -5.17 -1.96 20.19
CA PRO A 81 -5.30 -0.62 19.65
C PRO A 81 -4.52 -0.51 18.32
N PRO A 82 -5.05 0.18 17.28
CA PRO A 82 -4.38 0.34 15.98
C PRO A 82 -2.91 0.78 16.09
N ALA A 83 -2.59 1.73 16.97
CA ALA A 83 -1.22 2.17 17.22
C ALA A 83 -0.29 1.03 17.67
N ARG A 84 -0.75 0.20 18.61
CA ARG A 84 0.03 -0.94 19.11
C ARG A 84 0.16 -2.05 18.07
N ALA A 85 -0.90 -2.27 17.29
CA ALA A 85 -0.89 -3.21 16.18
C ALA A 85 0.14 -2.80 15.11
N LEU A 86 0.08 -1.55 14.65
CA LEU A 86 1.02 -0.99 13.68
C LEU A 86 2.46 -1.09 14.19
N GLN A 87 2.74 -0.62 15.40
CA GLN A 87 4.07 -0.69 15.98
C GLN A 87 4.61 -2.13 16.08
N ARG A 88 3.76 -3.12 16.36
CA ARG A 88 4.16 -4.54 16.37
C ARG A 88 4.50 -5.05 14.97
N VAL A 89 3.69 -4.72 13.97
CA VAL A 89 3.94 -5.09 12.57
C VAL A 89 5.25 -4.47 12.09
N LEU A 90 5.45 -3.17 12.30
CA LEU A 90 6.66 -2.46 11.87
C LEU A 90 7.93 -3.03 12.52
N ARG A 91 7.88 -3.34 13.82
CA ARG A 91 9.00 -4.03 14.49
C ARG A 91 9.25 -5.42 13.92
N HIS A 92 8.20 -6.19 13.65
CA HIS A 92 8.34 -7.54 13.07
C HIS A 92 8.97 -7.50 11.67
N LEU A 93 8.65 -6.47 10.88
CA LEU A 93 9.22 -6.25 9.55
C LEU A 93 10.63 -5.62 9.58
N GLY A 94 11.11 -5.17 10.73
CA GLY A 94 12.40 -4.49 10.85
C GLY A 94 12.41 -3.08 10.24
N ALA A 95 11.29 -2.36 10.29
CA ALA A 95 11.23 -0.97 9.85
C ALA A 95 12.07 -0.08 10.77
N THR A 96 13.12 0.52 10.20
CA THR A 96 14.09 1.36 10.92
C THR A 96 13.79 2.84 10.78
N ARG A 97 13.10 3.24 9.71
CA ARG A 97 12.67 4.62 9.43
C ARG A 97 11.25 4.60 8.93
N HIS A 98 10.37 5.32 9.62
CA HIS A 98 8.98 5.46 9.23
C HIS A 98 8.39 6.77 9.71
N GLU A 99 7.44 7.27 8.94
CA GLU A 99 6.54 8.33 9.33
C GLU A 99 5.21 7.70 9.69
N GLN A 100 4.52 8.25 10.68
CA GLN A 100 3.18 7.82 11.09
C GLN A 100 2.29 9.05 11.14
N HIS A 101 1.09 8.93 10.58
CA HIS A 101 0.06 9.97 10.67
C HIS A 101 -1.33 9.35 10.84
N HIS A 102 -2.27 10.15 11.33
CA HIS A 102 -3.67 9.75 11.33
C HIS A 102 -4.17 9.73 9.89
N ALA A 103 -4.85 8.64 9.52
CA ALA A 103 -5.48 8.54 8.22
C ALA A 103 -6.76 9.36 8.22
N ALA A 104 -6.98 10.20 7.21
CA ALA A 104 -8.18 11.04 7.10
C ALA A 104 -9.46 10.26 6.75
N VAL A 105 -9.42 8.92 6.75
CA VAL A 105 -10.36 8.08 6.02
C VAL A 105 -11.02 7.01 6.91
N HIS A 106 -12.36 6.97 6.88
CA HIS A 106 -13.28 5.92 7.33
C HIS A 106 -13.25 5.43 8.79
N SER A 107 -12.25 5.76 9.60
CA SER A 107 -12.22 5.44 11.04
C SER A 107 -11.37 6.47 11.81
N PRO A 108 -11.86 7.02 12.93
CA PRO A 108 -11.13 8.03 13.71
C PRO A 108 -9.79 7.50 14.28
N ASP A 109 -9.69 6.19 14.47
CA ASP A 109 -8.50 5.51 14.98
C ASP A 109 -7.62 4.93 13.87
N ALA A 110 -7.90 5.25 12.60
CA ALA A 110 -7.08 4.79 11.49
C ALA A 110 -5.72 5.48 11.50
N LEU A 111 -4.68 4.67 11.41
CA LEU A 111 -3.30 5.12 11.33
C LEU A 111 -2.71 4.65 10.01
N GLU A 112 -1.92 5.54 9.43
CA GLU A 112 -1.08 5.25 8.28
C GLU A 112 0.38 5.40 8.67
N SER A 113 1.22 4.59 8.04
CA SER A 113 2.65 4.74 8.13
C SER A 113 3.30 4.40 6.81
N SER A 114 4.24 5.23 6.40
CA SER A 114 5.11 4.97 5.26
C SER A 114 6.56 4.90 5.73
N GLY A 115 7.40 4.16 5.02
CA GLY A 115 8.80 4.02 5.39
C GLY A 115 9.55 3.02 4.54
N THR A 116 10.71 2.61 5.05
CA THR A 116 11.53 1.56 4.44
C THR A 116 11.98 0.50 5.44
N TYR A 117 12.20 -0.71 4.95
CA TYR A 117 12.84 -1.81 5.67
C TYR A 117 13.60 -2.72 4.71
N HIS A 118 14.42 -3.63 5.25
CA HIS A 118 15.14 -4.60 4.44
C HIS A 118 14.42 -5.95 4.46
N LEU A 119 14.01 -6.43 3.29
CA LEU A 119 13.42 -7.75 3.10
C LEU A 119 14.41 -8.62 2.33
N ARG A 120 14.92 -9.68 2.98
CA ARG A 120 15.90 -10.61 2.39
C ARG A 120 17.11 -9.89 1.77
N GLY A 121 17.64 -8.87 2.46
CA GLY A 121 18.79 -8.08 2.02
C GLY A 121 18.49 -6.98 1.00
N ARG A 122 17.22 -6.81 0.58
CA ARG A 122 16.80 -5.76 -0.35
C ARG A 122 16.00 -4.69 0.37
N GLU A 123 16.33 -3.42 0.14
CA GLU A 123 15.48 -2.33 0.62
C GLU A 123 14.13 -2.35 -0.10
N VAL A 124 13.07 -2.21 0.68
CA VAL A 124 11.70 -2.02 0.20
C VAL A 124 11.12 -0.76 0.83
N ARG A 125 10.33 -0.04 0.04
CA ARG A 125 9.44 1.02 0.51
C ARG A 125 8.08 0.40 0.79
N TYR A 126 7.41 0.89 1.83
CA TYR A 126 6.06 0.48 2.15
C TYR A 126 5.16 1.66 2.50
N ASP A 127 3.87 1.43 2.30
CA ASP A 127 2.77 2.17 2.91
C ASP A 127 1.87 1.16 3.64
N ALA A 128 1.55 1.44 4.89
CA ALA A 128 0.75 0.60 5.76
C ALA A 128 -0.40 1.40 6.35
N ARG A 129 -1.57 0.78 6.45
CA ARG A 129 -2.74 1.31 7.15
C ARG A 129 -3.23 0.30 8.17
N VAL A 130 -3.51 0.77 9.38
CA VAL A 130 -4.17 -0.01 10.42
C VAL A 130 -5.38 0.74 10.92
N SER A 131 -6.54 0.10 10.89
CA SER A 131 -7.79 0.70 11.33
C SER A 131 -8.58 -0.27 12.17
N ARG A 132 -9.46 0.27 13.01
CA ARG A 132 -10.48 -0.52 13.69
C ARG A 132 -11.71 -0.60 12.79
N HIS A 133 -12.11 -1.82 12.49
CA HIS A 133 -13.41 -2.16 11.90
C HIS A 133 -14.23 -2.94 12.93
N PRO A 134 -15.57 -3.01 12.83
CA PRO A 134 -16.40 -3.59 13.89
C PRO A 134 -15.91 -4.98 14.34
N GLY A 135 -15.45 -5.08 15.59
CA GLY A 135 -14.94 -6.31 16.19
C GLY A 135 -13.53 -6.76 15.78
N GLN A 136 -12.81 -6.02 14.92
CA GLN A 136 -11.51 -6.46 14.40
C GLN A 136 -10.55 -5.30 14.07
N VAL A 137 -9.26 -5.60 14.16
CA VAL A 137 -8.19 -4.70 13.69
C VAL A 137 -7.79 -5.14 12.30
N LEU A 138 -7.94 -4.22 11.35
CA LEU A 138 -7.66 -4.44 9.95
C LEU A 138 -6.28 -3.87 9.61
N LEU A 139 -5.48 -4.69 8.95
CA LEU A 139 -4.13 -4.38 8.51
C LEU A 139 -4.09 -4.40 6.99
N VAL A 140 -3.59 -3.31 6.42
CA VAL A 140 -3.27 -3.21 5.01
C VAL A 140 -1.80 -2.82 4.93
N HIS A 141 -1.02 -3.59 4.19
CA HIS A 141 0.42 -3.36 4.07
C HIS A 141 0.83 -3.55 2.63
N LEU A 142 1.34 -2.50 2.02
CA LEU A 142 1.73 -2.46 0.63
C LEU A 142 3.22 -2.17 0.56
N TYR A 143 3.96 -2.95 -0.20
CA TYR A 143 5.40 -2.75 -0.31
C TYR A 143 5.94 -3.20 -1.65
N ALA A 144 7.01 -2.53 -2.06
CA ALA A 144 7.74 -2.83 -3.28
C ALA A 144 9.17 -2.29 -3.16
N THR A 145 10.01 -2.57 -4.14
CA THR A 145 11.31 -1.90 -4.27
C THR A 145 11.10 -0.41 -4.48
N PRO A 146 12.00 0.50 -4.06
CA PRO A 146 11.81 1.94 -4.24
C PRO A 146 11.49 2.35 -5.69
N ALA A 147 12.13 1.72 -6.68
CA ALA A 147 11.88 1.96 -8.10
C ALA A 147 10.47 1.49 -8.54
N ALA A 148 10.06 0.28 -8.15
CA ALA A 148 8.73 -0.24 -8.44
C ALA A 148 7.63 0.56 -7.72
N PHE A 149 7.92 1.02 -6.50
CA PHE A 149 6.99 1.85 -5.73
C PHE A 149 6.74 3.19 -6.42
N GLY A 150 7.79 3.84 -6.93
CA GLY A 150 7.66 5.10 -7.67
C GLY A 150 6.86 4.97 -8.97
N THR A 151 7.06 3.88 -9.71
CA THR A 151 6.33 3.62 -10.98
C THR A 151 4.88 3.23 -10.75
N GLN A 152 4.57 2.54 -9.66
CA GLN A 152 3.21 2.06 -9.36
C GLN A 152 2.46 2.93 -8.34
N ALA A 153 3.06 3.98 -7.79
CA ALA A 153 2.46 4.82 -6.75
C ALA A 153 0.98 5.21 -7.01
N PRO A 154 0.56 5.60 -8.24
CA PRO A 154 -0.84 5.91 -8.50
C PRO A 154 -1.79 4.71 -8.32
N LEU A 155 -1.40 3.53 -8.82
CA LEU A 155 -2.16 2.30 -8.65
C LEU A 155 -2.21 1.90 -7.17
N LEU A 156 -1.06 1.96 -6.51
CA LEU A 156 -0.87 1.61 -5.11
C LEU A 156 -1.74 2.48 -4.19
N HIS A 157 -1.73 3.80 -4.38
CA HIS A 157 -2.63 4.70 -3.67
C HIS A 157 -4.09 4.45 -4.02
N HIS A 158 -4.43 4.17 -5.30
CA HIS A 158 -5.81 3.86 -5.69
C HIS A 158 -6.34 2.59 -4.99
N VAL A 159 -5.53 1.55 -4.84
CA VAL A 159 -5.87 0.34 -4.09
C VAL A 159 -6.10 0.67 -2.61
N LEU A 160 -5.23 1.49 -2.02
CA LEU A 160 -5.36 1.90 -0.62
C LEU A 160 -6.59 2.77 -0.37
N ASP A 161 -6.85 3.75 -1.22
CA ASP A 161 -7.97 4.69 -1.10
C ASP A 161 -9.31 4.04 -1.47
N GLY A 162 -9.29 3.01 -2.32
CA GLY A 162 -10.46 2.22 -2.68
C GLY A 162 -10.95 1.27 -1.59
N LEU A 163 -10.22 1.11 -0.49
CA LEU A 163 -10.64 0.29 0.64
C LEU A 163 -11.80 0.92 1.38
N ALA A 164 -12.98 0.31 1.25
CA ALA A 164 -14.18 0.72 1.93
C ALA A 164 -14.84 -0.45 2.66
N PRO A 165 -15.51 -0.20 3.80
CA PRO A 165 -16.39 -1.20 4.40
C PRO A 165 -17.42 -1.72 3.39
N LEU A 166 -17.71 -3.01 3.43
CA LEU A 166 -18.97 -3.54 2.92
C LEU A 166 -20.05 -2.99 3.85
N ARG A 167 -20.75 -1.94 3.43
CA ARG A 167 -21.87 -1.39 4.22
C ARG A 167 -22.85 -2.54 4.51
N GLY A 168 -22.93 -2.95 5.77
CA GLY A 168 -24.10 -3.62 6.30
C GLY A 168 -25.26 -2.65 6.23
N ARG A 169 -26.44 -3.14 5.85
CA ARG A 169 -27.69 -2.42 6.02
C ARG A 169 -27.85 -1.95 7.46
#